data_AF-A0A367G452-F1
#
_entry.id   AF-A0A367G452-F1
#
_cell.length_a   1.000
_cell.length_b   1.000
_cell.length_c   1.000
_cell.angle_alpha   90.00
_cell.angle_beta   90.00
_cell.angle_gamma   90.00
#
_symmetry.space_group_name_H-M   'P 1'
#
loop_
_entity.id
_entity.type
_entity.pdbx_description
1 polymer ?
#
loop_
_entity_poly.entity_id
_entity_poly.type
_entity_poly.pdbx_seq_one_letter_code
_entity_poly.pdbx_strand_id
1 'polypeptide(L)'
;MWFILVVIIAIITFQIVSKQKYKKLETEVLKKLGFSNWNIVSYLDEQVIVKSRQTLEKYDAVKFFKENKEKLEHAEMIIARKNDVTNVLRRFLEHNEFESRFQYKKIQKQINEVLKNAAAYRINVKYITSAGNNLASKEIALKKPSIDRFRDDPSLLMGKGEYNKYLKEKQKAALEEKHHEYYGKVNCIVDYANENRDFLVLNGSREEMDELVIQLFDRTVNSIKKIKTIDSEEWNLIKEFIARTETDIEKIVNNNQRILDYYESSDFLKIKDTCEALMSTQREFNEYINEKVQSISQLFGTRVMRTETLNTDVNNYIRPYKKTITPFTAEVSATVFASAENNSLEYVVKNFYPNKTMYPEQIQKLYRLVEELETLKDAKKIIENYKKEYQQYLGDVPEFVMKNDEAGFYSRLGFANIDESALTVEYKFSYTSSGGMAQRSFTVPMTEETIIELIKILESKLTAKAFAKEQRNLMTTKLREHIKARDNFTCCICGNSIQKEPNLLLEIDHIIPVSKGGCTTEENLQTLCWKCNRSKSSKIIS
;
A
#
# COMPACT_ATOMS: atom_id res chain seq x y z
N MET A 1 11.70 8.75 107.65
CA MET A 1 12.57 8.03 106.69
C MET A 1 11.86 6.84 106.03
N TRP A 2 11.19 5.96 106.79
CA TRP A 2 10.45 4.79 106.25
C TRP A 2 9.29 5.14 105.30
N PHE A 3 8.48 6.16 105.62
CA PHE A 3 7.35 6.59 104.77
C PHE A 3 7.80 7.10 103.39
N ILE A 4 8.90 7.84 103.34
CA ILE A 4 9.52 8.31 102.09
C ILE A 4 10.00 7.11 101.26
N LEU A 5 10.57 6.10 101.91
CA LEU A 5 11.04 4.87 101.27
C LEU A 5 9.87 4.04 100.67
N VAL A 6 8.74 3.94 101.37
CA VAL A 6 7.53 3.27 100.86
C VAL A 6 6.92 4.03 99.68
N VAL A 7 6.86 5.36 99.73
CA VAL A 7 6.38 6.18 98.61
C VAL A 7 7.31 6.05 97.39
N ILE A 8 8.63 6.05 97.59
CA ILE A 8 9.59 5.84 96.51
C ILE A 8 9.41 4.43 95.89
N ILE A 9 9.26 3.39 96.71
CA ILE A 9 9.01 2.02 96.22
C ILE A 9 7.68 1.94 95.48
N ALA A 10 6.62 2.60 95.95
CA ALA A 10 5.31 2.66 95.28
C ALA A 10 5.40 3.38 93.92
N ILE A 11 6.16 4.47 93.84
CA ILE A 11 6.41 5.19 92.58
C ILE A 11 7.22 4.32 91.60
N ILE A 12 8.27 3.65 92.07
CA ILE A 12 9.12 2.78 91.24
C ILE A 12 8.32 1.57 90.75
N THR A 13 7.57 0.90 91.62
CA THR A 13 6.71 -0.23 91.24
C THR A 13 5.61 0.19 90.26
N PHE A 14 4.97 1.35 90.50
CA PHE A 14 4.02 1.93 89.54
C PHE A 14 4.69 2.21 88.19
N GLN A 15 5.89 2.79 88.16
CA GLN A 15 6.64 3.03 86.92
C GLN A 15 7.00 1.73 86.19
N ILE A 16 7.39 0.68 86.91
CA ILE A 16 7.71 -0.64 86.34
C ILE A 16 6.46 -1.28 85.73
N VAL A 17 5.35 -1.35 86.47
CA VAL A 17 4.08 -1.91 85.99
C VAL A 17 3.53 -1.08 84.83
N SER A 18 3.61 0.25 84.91
CA SER A 18 3.23 1.18 83.85
C SER A 18 4.09 0.99 82.59
N LYS A 19 5.38 0.68 82.72
CA LYS A 19 6.26 0.37 81.58
C LYS A 19 5.94 -0.99 80.95
N GLN A 20 5.64 -2.01 81.76
CA GLN A 20 5.25 -3.34 81.28
C GLN A 20 3.90 -3.30 80.54
N LYS A 21 2.90 -2.60 81.11
CA LYS A 21 1.59 -2.40 80.47
C LYS A 21 1.71 -1.66 79.13
N TYR A 22 2.56 -0.63 79.07
CA TYR A 22 2.86 0.07 77.80
C TYR A 22 3.46 -0.89 76.76
N LYS A 23 4.49 -1.67 77.11
CA LYS A 23 5.13 -2.61 76.18
C LYS A 23 4.14 -3.63 75.61
N LYS A 24 3.23 -4.15 76.45
CA LYS A 24 2.18 -5.07 76.01
C LYS A 24 1.22 -4.40 75.02
N LEU A 25 0.74 -3.19 75.34
CA LEU A 25 -0.10 -2.40 74.45
C LEU A 25 0.59 -2.08 73.13
N GLU A 26 1.85 -1.64 73.18
CA GLU A 26 2.68 -1.35 72.02
C GLU A 26 2.84 -2.56 71.10
N THR A 27 3.08 -3.75 71.66
CA THR A 27 3.21 -4.99 70.89
C THR A 27 1.88 -5.36 70.20
N GLU A 28 0.75 -5.24 70.90
CA GLU A 28 -0.57 -5.50 70.34
C GLU A 28 -0.92 -4.52 69.21
N VAL A 29 -0.62 -3.23 69.39
CA VAL A 29 -0.87 -2.19 68.38
C VAL A 29 0.03 -2.38 67.15
N LEU A 30 1.34 -2.62 67.35
CA LEU A 30 2.28 -2.88 66.25
C LEU A 30 1.86 -4.11 65.45
N LYS A 31 1.43 -5.19 66.13
CA LYS A 31 0.89 -6.38 65.47
C LYS A 31 -0.38 -6.07 64.66
N LYS A 32 -1.30 -5.26 65.21
CA LYS A 32 -2.53 -4.85 64.51
C LYS A 32 -2.24 -4.01 63.26
N LEU A 33 -1.25 -3.13 63.34
CA LEU A 33 -0.79 -2.29 62.23
C LEU A 33 0.07 -3.04 61.21
N GLY A 34 0.48 -4.28 61.51
CA GLY A 34 1.40 -5.06 60.67
C GLY A 34 2.84 -4.52 60.69
N PHE A 35 3.24 -3.83 61.75
CA PHE A 35 4.55 -3.21 61.89
C PHE A 35 5.43 -3.97 62.88
N SER A 36 6.72 -4.09 62.60
CA SER A 36 7.69 -4.74 63.48
C SER A 36 8.17 -3.83 64.62
N ASN A 37 8.23 -2.52 64.38
CA ASN A 37 8.55 -1.47 65.33
C ASN A 37 8.07 -0.11 64.80
N TRP A 38 8.31 1.01 65.50
CA TRP A 38 7.90 2.35 65.05
C TRP A 38 8.80 2.97 63.98
N ASN A 39 10.02 2.45 63.76
CA ASN A 39 10.99 2.96 62.78
C ASN A 39 10.73 2.42 61.36
N ILE A 40 9.47 2.46 60.90
CA ILE A 40 9.04 1.88 59.61
C ILE A 40 9.44 2.77 58.44
N VAL A 41 9.51 4.08 58.68
CA VAL A 41 9.91 5.09 57.72
C VAL A 41 10.90 6.06 58.38
N SER A 42 11.94 6.42 57.64
CA SER A 42 12.93 7.38 58.11
C SER A 42 12.40 8.81 58.03
N TYR A 43 12.87 9.67 58.95
CA TYR A 43 12.66 11.11 58.84
C TYR A 43 13.45 11.67 57.64
N LEU A 44 14.75 11.34 57.54
CA LEU A 44 15.62 11.72 56.42
C LEU A 44 15.81 10.54 55.46
N ASP A 45 15.58 10.77 54.18
CA ASP A 45 15.69 9.71 53.16
C ASP A 45 17.03 9.78 52.44
N GLU A 46 17.55 10.99 52.23
CA GLU A 46 18.79 11.20 51.50
C GLU A 46 19.70 12.22 52.17
N GLN A 47 21.00 12.10 51.90
CA GLN A 47 22.00 13.06 52.35
C GLN A 47 22.96 13.42 51.23
N VAL A 48 23.19 14.72 51.03
CA VAL A 48 24.15 15.26 50.05
C VAL A 48 25.13 16.18 50.75
N ILE A 49 26.40 16.15 50.32
CA ILE A 49 27.45 17.04 50.84
C ILE A 49 27.83 18.05 49.77
N VAL A 50 27.83 19.33 50.13
CA VAL A 50 28.30 20.44 49.30
C VAL A 50 29.54 21.09 49.93
N LYS A 51 30.41 21.67 49.10
CA LYS A 51 31.71 22.23 49.52
C LYS A 51 31.70 23.75 49.74
N SER A 52 30.56 24.42 49.56
CA SER A 52 30.45 25.87 49.81
C SER A 52 29.08 26.25 50.37
N ARG A 53 29.05 27.32 51.18
CA ARG A 53 27.81 27.89 51.70
C ARG A 53 26.90 28.41 50.59
N GLN A 54 27.46 29.05 49.57
CA GLN A 54 26.70 29.55 48.42
C GLN A 54 26.02 28.41 47.66
N THR A 55 26.68 27.25 47.53
CA THR A 55 26.08 26.06 46.92
C THR A 55 24.94 25.53 47.77
N LEU A 56 25.09 25.47 49.09
CA LEU A 56 24.04 25.01 50.02
C LEU A 56 22.76 25.85 49.88
N GLU A 57 22.90 27.17 49.87
CA GLU A 57 21.76 28.09 49.79
C GLU A 57 20.96 27.90 48.49
N LYS A 58 21.66 27.75 47.37
CA LYS A 58 21.09 27.54 46.02
C LYS A 58 20.72 26.09 45.71
N TYR A 59 21.03 25.13 46.59
CA TYR A 59 20.72 23.72 46.34
C TYR A 59 19.22 23.48 46.52
N ASP A 60 18.58 22.91 45.50
CA ASP A 60 17.15 22.61 45.46
C ASP A 60 16.91 21.19 44.91
N ALA A 61 15.63 20.81 44.82
CA ALA A 61 15.25 19.48 44.33
C ALA A 61 15.61 19.27 42.85
N VAL A 62 15.54 20.32 42.02
CA VAL A 62 15.91 20.26 40.60
C VAL A 62 17.40 19.89 40.50
N LYS A 63 18.25 20.60 41.25
CA LYS A 63 19.69 20.35 41.27
C LYS A 63 20.02 18.96 41.81
N PHE A 64 19.33 18.52 42.86
CA PHE A 64 19.49 17.17 43.40
C PHE A 64 19.26 16.07 42.35
N PHE A 65 18.10 16.09 41.68
CA PHE A 65 17.76 15.07 40.68
C PHE A 65 18.53 15.22 39.37
N LYS A 66 19.04 16.42 39.04
CA LYS A 66 19.98 16.60 37.93
C LYS A 66 21.32 15.91 38.17
N GLU A 67 21.82 15.99 39.41
CA GLU A 67 23.10 15.38 39.81
C GLU A 67 22.98 13.88 40.12
N ASN A 68 21.76 13.39 40.42
CA ASN A 68 21.48 12.01 40.83
C ASN A 68 20.22 11.48 40.12
N LYS A 69 20.29 11.30 38.79
CA LYS A 69 19.11 10.99 37.95
C LYS A 69 18.41 9.69 38.38
N GLU A 70 19.18 8.69 38.79
CA GLU A 70 18.73 7.39 39.29
C GLU A 70 17.93 7.48 40.60
N LYS A 71 18.05 8.58 41.35
CA LYS A 71 17.34 8.75 42.63
C LYS A 71 15.90 9.21 42.47
N LEU A 72 15.45 9.59 41.26
CA LEU A 72 14.06 9.99 41.05
C LEU A 72 13.10 8.80 41.26
N GLU A 73 13.37 7.66 40.63
CA GLU A 73 12.60 6.43 40.83
C GLU A 73 12.63 5.97 42.29
N HIS A 74 13.78 6.12 42.96
CA HIS A 74 13.90 5.83 44.39
C HIS A 74 13.03 6.74 45.26
N ALA A 75 12.99 8.04 44.96
CA ALA A 75 12.15 9.01 45.65
C ALA A 75 10.66 8.71 45.44
N GLU A 76 10.25 8.30 44.23
CA GLU A 76 8.88 7.86 43.92
C GLU A 76 8.47 6.65 44.76
N MET A 77 9.34 5.65 44.84
CA MET A 77 9.08 4.45 45.65
C MET A 77 8.97 4.79 47.15
N ILE A 78 9.87 5.62 47.68
CA ILE A 78 9.86 6.00 49.10
C ILE A 78 8.62 6.83 49.43
N ILE A 79 8.27 7.83 48.61
CA ILE A 79 7.10 8.67 48.89
C ILE A 79 5.80 7.89 48.79
N ALA A 80 5.70 6.91 47.88
CA ALA A 80 4.57 5.98 47.81
C ALA A 80 4.44 5.18 49.11
N ARG A 81 5.53 4.53 49.55
CA ARG A 81 5.56 3.79 50.83
C ARG A 81 5.20 4.67 52.03
N LYS A 82 5.70 5.90 52.08
CA LYS A 82 5.38 6.87 53.15
C LYS A 82 3.91 7.27 53.15
N ASN A 83 3.30 7.45 51.97
CA ASN A 83 1.86 7.71 51.85
C ASN A 83 1.03 6.50 52.30
N ASP A 84 1.44 5.27 51.96
CA ASP A 84 0.74 4.06 52.40
C ASP A 84 0.74 3.92 53.93
N VAL A 85 1.91 4.11 54.56
CA VAL A 85 2.04 4.13 56.02
C VAL A 85 1.18 5.23 56.63
N THR A 86 1.17 6.42 56.03
CA THR A 86 0.33 7.55 56.46
C THR A 86 -1.16 7.18 56.41
N ASN A 87 -1.60 6.53 55.34
CA ASN A 87 -2.99 6.12 55.16
C ASN A 87 -3.40 5.02 56.15
N VAL A 88 -2.51 4.07 56.45
CA VAL A 88 -2.74 3.04 57.49
C VAL A 88 -2.86 3.68 58.87
N LEU A 89 -1.93 4.56 59.23
CA LEU A 89 -1.89 5.19 60.54
C LEU A 89 -3.04 6.18 60.79
N ARG A 90 -3.42 6.97 59.77
CA ARG A 90 -4.57 7.88 59.88
C ARG A 90 -5.87 7.11 60.09
N ARG A 91 -6.12 6.05 59.30
CA ARG A 91 -7.28 5.16 59.49
C ARG A 91 -7.31 4.54 60.88
N PHE A 92 -6.14 4.14 61.41
CA PHE A 92 -6.05 3.61 62.77
C PHE A 92 -6.37 4.68 63.82
N LEU A 93 -5.95 5.93 63.64
CA LEU A 93 -6.24 7.03 64.57
C LEU A 93 -7.69 7.53 64.52
N GLU A 94 -8.40 7.31 63.41
CA GLU A 94 -9.82 7.68 63.28
C GLU A 94 -10.69 6.89 64.25
N HIS A 95 -10.56 5.55 64.26
CA HIS A 95 -11.28 4.67 65.20
C HIS A 95 -10.47 3.39 65.45
N ASN A 96 -10.18 3.05 66.70
CA ASN A 96 -9.57 1.76 67.04
C ASN A 96 -9.97 1.23 68.44
N GLU A 97 -9.85 -0.09 68.60
CA GLU A 97 -10.19 -0.84 69.81
C GLU A 97 -9.31 -0.54 71.04
N PHE A 98 -8.27 0.29 70.90
CA PHE A 98 -7.30 0.57 71.96
C PHE A 98 -7.51 1.93 72.64
N GLU A 99 -8.44 2.76 72.17
CA GLU A 99 -8.61 4.16 72.63
C GLU A 99 -8.86 4.30 74.13
N SER A 100 -9.62 3.36 74.72
CA SER A 100 -9.95 3.36 76.15
C SER A 100 -8.83 2.79 77.04
N ARG A 101 -7.74 2.26 76.46
CA ARG A 101 -6.69 1.57 77.22
C ARG A 101 -5.73 2.54 77.91
N PHE A 102 -5.31 2.15 79.12
CA PHE A 102 -4.31 2.87 79.89
C PHE A 102 -3.02 3.07 79.07
N GLN A 103 -2.55 4.33 78.95
CA GLN A 103 -1.39 4.78 78.16
C GLN A 103 -1.55 4.84 76.63
N TYR A 104 -2.75 4.69 76.07
CA TYR A 104 -2.98 4.87 74.63
C TYR A 104 -2.48 6.23 74.08
N LYS A 105 -2.56 7.31 74.86
CA LYS A 105 -1.97 8.62 74.49
C LYS A 105 -0.48 8.56 74.13
N LYS A 106 0.29 7.66 74.73
CA LYS A 106 1.70 7.46 74.38
C LYS A 106 1.85 6.78 73.01
N ILE A 107 0.95 5.86 72.67
CA ILE A 107 0.88 5.24 71.33
C ILE A 107 0.50 6.28 70.28
N GLN A 108 -0.49 7.13 70.55
CA GLN A 108 -0.84 8.24 69.66
C GLN A 108 0.37 9.16 69.41
N LYS A 109 1.17 9.45 70.45
CA LYS A 109 2.41 10.21 70.29
C LYS A 109 3.40 9.50 69.37
N GLN A 110 3.60 8.19 69.51
CA GLN A 110 4.47 7.43 68.59
C GLN A 110 3.94 7.48 67.15
N ILE A 111 2.64 7.26 66.95
CA ILE A 111 2.01 7.34 65.63
C ILE A 111 2.21 8.73 65.01
N ASN A 112 2.03 9.80 65.79
CA ASN A 112 2.23 11.17 65.33
C ASN A 112 3.69 11.45 64.91
N GLU A 113 4.68 10.87 65.60
CA GLU A 113 6.08 10.95 65.18
C GLU A 113 6.30 10.20 63.85
N VAL A 114 5.70 9.01 63.67
CA VAL A 114 5.79 8.28 62.39
C VAL A 114 5.10 9.04 61.26
N LEU A 115 3.95 9.66 61.51
CA LEU A 115 3.24 10.51 60.55
C LEU A 115 4.09 11.73 60.14
N LYS A 116 4.82 12.34 61.09
CA LYS A 116 5.76 13.43 60.82
C LYS A 116 6.92 12.97 59.93
N ASN A 117 7.46 11.78 60.18
CA ASN A 117 8.51 11.17 59.35
C ASN A 117 8.00 10.87 57.93
N ALA A 118 6.77 10.39 57.81
CA ALA A 118 6.13 10.03 56.55
C ALA A 118 5.64 11.24 55.71
N ALA A 119 5.55 12.44 56.29
CA ALA A 119 4.91 13.59 55.65
C ALA A 119 5.54 14.05 54.31
N ALA A 120 6.82 13.74 54.07
CA ALA A 120 7.55 14.10 52.87
C ALA A 120 8.76 13.19 52.65
N TYR A 121 9.25 13.18 51.42
CA TYR A 121 10.58 12.73 51.07
C TYR A 121 11.58 13.84 51.40
N ARG A 122 12.57 13.57 52.24
CA ARG A 122 13.47 14.59 52.78
C ARG A 122 14.92 14.34 52.40
N ILE A 123 15.51 15.35 51.77
CA ILE A 123 16.92 15.39 51.41
C ILE A 123 17.62 16.36 52.36
N ASN A 124 18.65 15.89 53.06
CA ASN A 124 19.49 16.72 53.92
C ASN A 124 20.77 17.12 53.17
N VAL A 125 20.91 18.40 52.86
CA VAL A 125 22.10 18.95 52.21
C VAL A 125 23.02 19.52 53.30
N LYS A 126 24.23 18.98 53.43
CA LYS A 126 25.23 19.41 54.43
C LYS A 126 26.36 20.17 53.76
N TYR A 127 26.73 21.32 54.31
CA TYR A 127 27.93 22.04 53.92
C TYR A 127 29.10 21.63 54.83
N ILE A 128 30.06 20.94 54.23
CA ILE A 128 31.30 20.51 54.88
C ILE A 128 32.48 21.17 54.17
N THR A 129 33.40 21.80 54.92
CA THR A 129 34.60 22.42 54.34
C THR A 129 35.58 21.37 53.84
N SER A 130 36.55 21.78 53.01
CA SER A 130 37.67 20.92 52.62
C SER A 130 38.50 20.41 53.80
N ALA A 131 38.43 21.09 54.96
CA ALA A 131 39.07 20.68 56.21
C ALA A 131 38.18 19.74 57.08
N GLY A 132 37.01 19.34 56.59
CA GLY A 132 36.11 18.40 57.27
C GLY A 132 35.14 19.03 58.28
N ASN A 133 35.11 20.35 58.42
CA ASN A 133 34.23 21.02 59.39
C ASN A 133 32.80 21.12 58.84
N ASN A 134 31.82 20.61 59.58
CA ASN A 134 30.40 20.77 59.28
C ASN A 134 29.94 22.16 59.73
N LEU A 135 29.56 23.01 58.77
CA LEU A 135 29.27 24.42 59.04
C LEU A 135 27.79 24.78 58.92
N ALA A 136 27.00 24.05 58.12
CA ALA A 136 25.57 24.31 57.95
C ALA A 136 24.84 23.13 57.28
N SER A 137 23.51 23.08 57.43
CA SER A 137 22.66 22.12 56.71
C SER A 137 21.34 22.75 56.26
N LYS A 138 20.76 22.23 55.17
CA LYS A 138 19.47 22.62 54.61
C LYS A 138 18.64 21.37 54.31
N GLU A 139 17.38 21.36 54.75
CA GLU A 139 16.43 20.28 54.43
C GLU A 139 15.58 20.68 53.21
N ILE A 140 15.40 19.74 52.28
CA ILE A 140 14.47 19.86 51.16
C ILE A 140 13.40 18.79 51.34
N ALA A 141 12.15 19.22 51.54
CA ALA A 141 11.01 18.33 51.73
C ALA A 141 10.12 18.30 50.48
N LEU A 142 9.94 17.12 49.91
CA LEU A 142 9.16 16.89 48.69
C LEU A 142 7.94 16.01 48.98
N LYS A 143 6.77 16.49 48.58
CA LYS A 143 5.53 15.70 48.60
C LYS A 143 5.36 14.97 47.26
N LYS A 144 4.47 13.99 47.21
CA LYS A 144 4.19 13.20 46.00
C LYS A 144 3.94 14.04 44.74
N PRO A 145 3.07 15.09 44.75
CA PRO A 145 2.87 15.91 43.54
C PRO A 145 4.13 16.65 43.07
N SER A 146 5.02 17.01 44.00
CA SER A 146 6.30 17.66 43.66
C SER A 146 7.27 16.69 42.98
N ILE A 147 7.20 15.40 43.32
CA ILE A 147 8.01 14.34 42.70
C ILE A 147 7.41 13.95 41.35
N ASP A 148 6.10 13.71 41.29
CA ASP A 148 5.39 13.34 40.05
C ASP A 148 5.61 14.40 38.94
N ARG A 149 5.72 15.69 39.29
CA ARG A 149 6.04 16.76 38.34
C ARG A 149 7.34 16.53 37.55
N PHE A 150 8.36 15.93 38.17
CA PHE A 150 9.64 15.65 37.48
C PHE A 150 9.55 14.47 36.51
N ARG A 151 8.63 13.53 36.76
CA ARG A 151 8.33 12.41 35.86
C ARG A 151 7.48 12.86 34.68
N ASP A 152 6.43 13.62 34.97
CA ASP A 152 5.45 14.05 33.96
C ASP A 152 6.04 15.14 33.04
N ASP A 153 7.00 15.93 33.55
CA ASP A 153 7.80 16.89 32.78
C ASP A 153 9.31 16.66 32.94
N PRO A 154 9.90 15.69 32.20
CA PRO A 154 11.32 15.39 32.25
C PRO A 154 12.22 16.58 31.85
N SER A 155 11.68 17.58 31.16
CA SER A 155 12.44 18.76 30.72
C SER A 155 13.04 19.55 31.89
N LEU A 156 12.40 19.50 33.06
CA LEU A 156 12.84 20.17 34.29
C LEU A 156 14.22 19.68 34.74
N LEU A 157 14.56 18.43 34.42
CA LEU A 157 15.81 17.78 34.80
C LEU A 157 16.86 17.78 33.68
N MET A 158 16.58 18.39 32.53
CA MET A 158 17.51 18.44 31.40
C MET A 158 18.37 19.71 31.42
N GLY A 159 19.61 19.59 30.93
CA GLY A 159 20.41 20.75 30.51
C GLY A 159 19.91 21.33 29.18
N LYS A 160 20.34 22.54 28.80
CA LYS A 160 19.93 23.19 27.52
C LYS A 160 20.23 22.31 26.29
N GLY A 161 21.37 21.62 26.28
CA GLY A 161 21.75 20.70 25.20
C GLY A 161 20.89 19.44 25.17
N GLU A 162 20.63 18.82 26.32
CA GLU A 162 19.78 17.63 26.46
C GLU A 162 18.33 17.94 26.08
N TYR A 163 17.80 19.09 26.52
CA TYR A 163 16.44 19.53 26.19
C TYR A 163 16.25 19.74 24.68
N ASN A 164 17.20 20.40 24.02
CA ASN A 164 17.16 20.58 22.57
C ASN A 164 17.22 19.23 21.83
N LYS A 165 17.98 18.24 22.34
CA LYS A 165 18.02 16.89 21.79
C LYS A 165 16.67 16.18 21.97
N TYR A 166 16.11 16.22 23.17
CA TYR A 166 14.79 15.66 23.48
C TYR A 166 13.68 16.23 22.59
N LEU A 167 13.66 17.54 22.37
CA LEU A 167 12.69 18.17 21.45
C LEU A 167 12.84 17.66 20.02
N LYS A 168 14.07 17.52 19.52
CA LYS A 168 14.33 16.98 18.18
C LYS A 168 13.88 15.52 18.05
N GLU A 169 14.14 14.69 19.07
CA GLU A 169 13.71 13.29 19.09
C GLU A 169 12.18 13.19 19.12
N LYS A 170 11.51 14.00 19.93
CA LYS A 170 10.04 14.06 19.97
C LYS A 170 9.43 14.52 18.65
N GLN A 171 10.00 15.54 18.01
CA GLN A 171 9.58 16.00 16.68
C GLN A 171 9.81 14.93 15.62
N LYS A 172 10.93 14.19 15.68
CA LYS A 172 11.22 13.09 14.76
C LYS A 172 10.21 11.95 14.94
N ALA A 173 9.92 11.54 16.17
CA ALA A 173 8.95 10.49 16.45
C ALA A 173 7.53 10.85 15.97
N ALA A 174 7.08 12.08 16.25
CA ALA A 174 5.79 12.56 15.77
C ALA A 174 5.72 12.70 14.24
N LEU A 175 6.84 13.05 13.59
CA LEU A 175 6.93 13.04 12.13
C LEU A 175 6.82 11.62 11.56
N GLU A 176 7.53 10.65 12.16
CA GLU A 176 7.44 9.24 11.77
C GLU A 176 6.02 8.71 11.94
N GLU A 177 5.33 9.01 13.06
CA GLU A 177 3.93 8.63 13.27
C GLU A 177 3.01 9.20 12.17
N LYS A 178 3.20 10.48 11.82
CA LYS A 178 2.46 11.12 10.71
C LYS A 178 2.76 10.48 9.36
N HIS A 179 3.99 10.04 9.10
CA HIS A 179 4.32 9.27 7.89
C HIS A 179 3.51 7.97 7.83
N HIS A 180 3.47 7.20 8.93
CA HIS A 180 2.73 5.94 9.00
C HIS A 180 1.22 6.14 8.81
N GLU A 181 0.63 7.20 9.36
CA GLU A 181 -0.79 7.52 9.18
C GLU A 181 -1.14 7.67 7.68
N TYR A 182 -0.32 8.41 6.93
CA TYR A 182 -0.55 8.64 5.50
C TYR A 182 -0.29 7.38 4.66
N TYR A 183 0.74 6.59 5.00
CA TYR A 183 0.95 5.29 4.38
C TYR A 183 -0.22 4.32 4.62
N GLY A 184 -0.82 4.36 5.82
CA GLY A 184 -2.04 3.62 6.14
C GLY A 184 -3.18 3.95 5.18
N LYS A 185 -3.43 5.24 4.91
CA LYS A 185 -4.47 5.69 3.96
C LYS A 185 -4.20 5.21 2.54
N VAL A 186 -2.95 5.31 2.08
CA VAL A 186 -2.55 4.78 0.76
C VAL A 186 -2.79 3.28 0.68
N ASN A 187 -2.42 2.52 1.72
CA ASN A 187 -2.62 1.08 1.75
C ASN A 187 -4.09 0.69 1.69
N CYS A 188 -4.99 1.41 2.39
CA CYS A 188 -6.44 1.15 2.30
C CYS A 188 -6.96 1.25 0.86
N ILE A 189 -6.51 2.27 0.11
CA ILE A 189 -6.89 2.43 -1.31
C ILE A 189 -6.32 1.29 -2.16
N VAL A 190 -5.07 0.90 -1.93
CA VAL A 190 -4.41 -0.20 -2.66
C VAL A 190 -5.10 -1.54 -2.41
N ASP A 191 -5.47 -1.81 -1.16
CA ASP A 191 -6.22 -3.01 -0.79
C ASP A 191 -7.59 -3.03 -1.48
N TYR A 192 -8.34 -1.93 -1.38
CA TYR A 192 -9.64 -1.80 -2.02
C TYR A 192 -9.56 -1.97 -3.55
N ALA A 193 -8.55 -1.38 -4.20
CA ALA A 193 -8.33 -1.56 -5.63
C ALA A 193 -8.01 -3.02 -5.97
N ASN A 194 -7.08 -3.66 -5.24
CA ASN A 194 -6.72 -5.07 -5.46
C ASN A 194 -7.92 -6.02 -5.28
N GLU A 195 -8.79 -5.77 -4.29
CA GLU A 195 -9.98 -6.58 -4.02
C GLU A 195 -11.01 -6.48 -5.14
N ASN A 196 -11.16 -5.31 -5.76
CA ASN A 196 -12.18 -5.06 -6.78
C ASN A 196 -11.70 -5.27 -8.23
N ARG A 197 -10.38 -5.20 -8.46
CA ARG A 197 -9.78 -5.17 -9.81
C ARG A 197 -10.22 -6.33 -10.70
N ASP A 198 -10.24 -7.55 -10.17
CA ASP A 198 -10.55 -8.75 -10.96
C ASP A 198 -12.05 -8.86 -11.31
N PHE A 199 -12.91 -8.15 -10.56
CA PHE A 199 -14.35 -8.08 -10.79
C PHE A 199 -14.77 -6.96 -11.76
N LEU A 200 -13.82 -6.10 -12.16
CA LEU A 200 -14.08 -5.10 -13.19
C LEU A 200 -14.29 -5.79 -14.55
N VAL A 201 -15.47 -5.58 -15.14
CA VAL A 201 -15.86 -6.12 -16.45
C VAL A 201 -15.87 -5.07 -17.54
N LEU A 202 -15.87 -3.79 -17.18
CA LEU A 202 -15.85 -2.67 -18.12
C LEU A 202 -14.50 -2.59 -18.84
N ASN A 203 -14.51 -2.51 -20.17
CA ASN A 203 -13.29 -2.32 -20.95
C ASN A 203 -12.59 -1.00 -20.54
N GLY A 204 -11.27 -1.05 -20.32
CA GLY A 204 -10.47 0.11 -19.92
C GLY A 204 -10.50 0.44 -18.43
N SER A 205 -11.47 -0.06 -17.65
CA SER A 205 -11.61 0.27 -16.23
C SER A 205 -10.48 -0.29 -15.36
N ARG A 206 -9.90 -1.44 -15.75
CA ARG A 206 -8.73 -2.02 -15.08
C ARG A 206 -7.49 -1.17 -15.33
N GLU A 207 -7.31 -0.70 -16.56
CA GLU A 207 -6.23 0.19 -16.96
C GLU A 207 -6.35 1.54 -16.26
N GLU A 208 -7.54 2.13 -16.19
CA GLU A 208 -7.82 3.38 -15.46
C GLU A 208 -7.52 3.23 -13.96
N MET A 209 -7.97 2.14 -13.33
CA MET A 209 -7.64 1.84 -11.94
C MET A 209 -6.14 1.65 -11.73
N ASP A 210 -5.46 0.93 -12.64
CA ASP A 210 -4.02 0.74 -12.60
C ASP A 210 -3.27 2.08 -12.68
N GLU A 211 -3.68 3.00 -13.56
CA GLU A 211 -3.10 4.33 -13.68
C GLU A 211 -3.31 5.20 -12.43
N LEU A 212 -4.51 5.19 -11.86
CA LEU A 212 -4.82 5.92 -10.63
C LEU A 212 -3.95 5.47 -9.45
N VAL A 213 -3.79 4.15 -9.29
CA VAL A 213 -2.96 3.59 -8.23
C VAL A 213 -1.46 3.90 -8.45
N ILE A 214 -0.97 3.87 -9.69
CA ILE A 214 0.41 4.29 -10.00
C ILE A 214 0.62 5.77 -9.63
N GLN A 215 -0.31 6.64 -10.03
CA GLN A 215 -0.24 8.06 -9.68
C GLN A 215 -0.33 8.29 -8.17
N LEU A 216 -1.11 7.47 -7.45
CA LEU A 216 -1.15 7.45 -5.99
C LEU A 216 0.25 7.24 -5.42
N PHE A 217 0.94 6.19 -5.84
CA PHE A 217 2.30 5.90 -5.37
C PHE A 217 3.28 7.04 -5.69
N ASP A 218 3.31 7.50 -6.93
CA ASP A 218 4.28 8.50 -7.39
C ASP A 218 4.13 9.83 -6.67
N ARG A 219 2.89 10.30 -6.48
CA ARG A 219 2.60 11.62 -5.90
C ARG A 219 2.52 11.61 -4.37
N THR A 220 2.27 10.47 -3.74
CA THR A 220 2.15 10.38 -2.27
C THR A 220 3.39 9.77 -1.64
N VAL A 221 3.73 8.51 -1.91
CA VAL A 221 4.76 7.78 -1.17
C VAL A 221 6.12 8.46 -1.30
N ASN A 222 6.49 8.91 -2.50
CA ASN A 222 7.74 9.63 -2.73
C ASN A 222 7.76 11.02 -2.09
N SER A 223 6.61 11.69 -2.02
CA SER A 223 6.46 13.01 -1.40
C SER A 223 6.53 12.92 0.12
N ILE A 224 5.83 11.96 0.72
CA ILE A 224 5.85 11.68 2.17
C ILE A 224 7.29 11.46 2.66
N LYS A 225 8.08 10.64 1.94
CA LYS A 225 9.49 10.39 2.26
C LYS A 225 10.36 11.66 2.28
N LYS A 226 9.99 12.71 1.54
CA LYS A 226 10.77 13.97 1.44
C LYS A 226 10.44 14.96 2.56
N ILE A 227 9.28 14.83 3.21
CA ILE A 227 8.84 15.78 4.23
C ILE A 227 9.63 15.57 5.53
N LYS A 228 10.31 16.63 5.97
CA LYS A 228 11.17 16.64 7.17
C LYS A 228 10.54 17.34 8.38
N THR A 229 9.36 17.92 8.23
CA THR A 229 8.69 18.71 9.28
C THR A 229 7.20 18.39 9.34
N ILE A 230 6.64 18.47 10.55
CA ILE A 230 5.23 18.12 10.81
C ILE A 230 4.28 19.18 10.23
N ASP A 231 4.70 20.44 10.25
CA ASP A 231 3.87 21.60 9.87
C ASP A 231 3.98 21.95 8.37
N SER A 232 4.52 21.06 7.55
CA SER A 232 4.63 21.27 6.10
C SER A 232 3.25 21.38 5.44
N GLU A 233 3.04 22.38 4.59
CA GLU A 233 1.82 22.53 3.79
C GLU A 233 1.64 21.36 2.79
N GLU A 234 2.73 20.67 2.43
CA GLU A 234 2.71 19.50 1.55
C GLU A 234 1.81 18.38 2.08
N TRP A 235 1.60 18.29 3.41
CA TRP A 235 0.69 17.32 4.01
C TRP A 235 -0.76 17.49 3.57
N ASN A 236 -1.21 18.73 3.35
CA ASN A 236 -2.57 19.00 2.90
C ASN A 236 -2.74 18.63 1.43
N LEU A 237 -1.76 18.98 0.59
CA LEU A 237 -1.75 18.60 -0.83
C LEU A 237 -1.79 17.08 -1.02
N ILE A 238 -1.00 16.34 -0.24
CA ILE A 238 -1.01 14.88 -0.26
C ILE A 238 -2.36 14.34 0.19
N LYS A 239 -2.94 14.91 1.26
CA LYS A 239 -4.25 14.48 1.79
C LYS A 239 -5.36 14.66 0.76
N GLU A 240 -5.43 15.82 0.11
CA GLU A 240 -6.40 16.11 -0.94
C GLU A 240 -6.25 15.17 -2.13
N PHE A 241 -5.00 14.89 -2.53
CA PHE A 241 -4.72 13.96 -3.61
C PHE A 241 -5.16 12.53 -3.28
N ILE A 242 -4.85 12.03 -2.08
CA ILE A 242 -5.31 10.71 -1.60
C ILE A 242 -6.84 10.62 -1.65
N ALA A 243 -7.55 11.59 -1.09
CA ALA A 243 -9.02 11.60 -1.05
C ALA A 243 -9.65 11.65 -2.45
N ARG A 244 -9.04 12.40 -3.38
CA ARG A 244 -9.48 12.45 -4.77
C ARG A 244 -9.29 11.11 -5.46
N THR A 245 -8.12 10.48 -5.31
CA THR A 245 -7.85 9.17 -5.92
C THR A 245 -8.77 8.08 -5.36
N GLU A 246 -9.04 8.08 -4.05
CA GLU A 246 -10.02 7.19 -3.42
C GLU A 246 -11.40 7.35 -4.06
N THR A 247 -11.88 8.59 -4.17
CA THR A 247 -13.18 8.90 -4.79
C THR A 247 -13.24 8.45 -6.25
N ASP A 248 -12.17 8.62 -7.02
CA ASP A 248 -12.13 8.25 -8.42
C ASP A 248 -12.11 6.71 -8.60
N ILE A 249 -11.40 5.97 -7.74
CA ILE A 249 -11.44 4.50 -7.71
C ILE A 249 -12.83 3.99 -7.30
N GLU A 250 -13.45 4.58 -6.28
CA GLU A 250 -14.81 4.22 -5.87
C GLU A 250 -15.83 4.44 -6.99
N LYS A 251 -15.70 5.52 -7.78
CA LYS A 251 -16.56 5.74 -8.96
C LYS A 251 -16.42 4.63 -9.99
N ILE A 252 -15.21 4.16 -10.27
CA ILE A 252 -14.96 3.06 -11.21
C ILE A 252 -15.71 1.81 -10.73
N VAL A 253 -15.54 1.44 -9.46
CA VAL A 253 -16.19 0.26 -8.86
C VAL A 253 -17.71 0.40 -8.86
N ASN A 254 -18.24 1.57 -8.45
CA ASN A 254 -19.68 1.83 -8.42
C ASN A 254 -20.31 1.82 -9.81
N ASN A 255 -19.62 2.36 -10.82
CA ASN A 255 -20.09 2.31 -12.20
C ASN A 255 -20.13 0.86 -12.72
N ASN A 256 -19.11 0.07 -12.42
CA ASN A 256 -19.08 -1.35 -12.75
C ASN A 256 -20.26 -2.11 -12.13
N GLN A 257 -20.55 -1.86 -10.83
CA GLN A 257 -21.68 -2.51 -10.17
C GLN A 257 -23.03 -2.12 -10.80
N ARG A 258 -23.25 -0.84 -11.08
CA ARG A 258 -24.49 -0.36 -11.74
C ARG A 258 -24.72 -1.01 -13.10
N ILE A 259 -23.65 -1.29 -13.84
CA ILE A 259 -23.70 -1.97 -15.13
C ILE A 259 -24.04 -3.45 -14.95
N LEU A 260 -23.41 -4.13 -13.99
CA LEU A 260 -23.72 -5.52 -13.65
C LEU A 260 -25.19 -5.68 -13.23
N ASP A 261 -25.69 -4.79 -12.36
CA ASP A 261 -27.08 -4.79 -11.91
C ASP A 261 -28.06 -4.64 -13.08
N TYR A 262 -27.72 -3.81 -14.08
CA TYR A 262 -28.52 -3.69 -15.30
C TYR A 262 -28.55 -4.99 -16.11
N TYR A 263 -27.42 -5.69 -16.25
CA TYR A 263 -27.37 -6.96 -16.97
C TYR A 263 -28.11 -8.11 -16.28
N GLU A 264 -28.34 -8.01 -14.97
CA GLU A 264 -29.18 -8.94 -14.22
C GLU A 264 -30.67 -8.56 -14.24
N SER A 265 -31.01 -7.37 -14.75
CA SER A 265 -32.38 -6.87 -14.78
C SER A 265 -33.25 -7.58 -15.83
N SER A 266 -34.56 -7.57 -15.58
CA SER A 266 -35.56 -8.05 -16.55
C SER A 266 -35.56 -7.26 -17.85
N ASP A 267 -35.11 -6.00 -17.83
CA ASP A 267 -35.13 -5.14 -19.02
C ASP A 267 -34.05 -5.53 -20.01
N PHE A 268 -32.84 -5.83 -19.51
CA PHE A 268 -31.80 -6.39 -20.37
C PHE A 268 -32.20 -7.77 -20.94
N LEU A 269 -32.86 -8.62 -20.14
CA LEU A 269 -33.31 -9.93 -20.60
C LEU A 269 -34.28 -9.83 -21.79
N LYS A 270 -35.25 -8.91 -21.75
CA LYS A 270 -36.17 -8.67 -22.87
C LYS A 270 -35.43 -8.29 -24.16
N ILE A 271 -34.43 -7.42 -24.05
CA ILE A 271 -33.60 -7.00 -25.21
C ILE A 271 -32.84 -8.20 -25.74
N LYS A 272 -32.21 -8.98 -24.87
CA LYS A 272 -31.45 -10.17 -25.23
C LYS A 272 -32.33 -11.19 -25.97
N ASP A 273 -33.53 -11.48 -25.47
CA ASP A 273 -34.48 -12.40 -26.10
C ASP A 273 -34.93 -11.88 -27.48
N THR A 274 -35.16 -10.57 -27.60
CA THR A 274 -35.54 -9.92 -28.87
C THR A 274 -34.42 -10.03 -29.92
N CYS A 275 -33.17 -9.88 -29.50
CA CYS A 275 -32.01 -9.94 -30.38
C CYS A 275 -31.58 -11.38 -30.72
N GLU A 276 -32.00 -12.39 -29.97
CA GLU A 276 -31.51 -13.78 -30.13
C GLU A 276 -31.80 -14.35 -31.53
N ALA A 277 -33.03 -14.15 -32.02
CA ALA A 277 -33.44 -14.63 -33.35
C ALA A 277 -32.68 -13.95 -34.50
N LEU A 278 -32.33 -12.67 -34.33
CA LEU A 278 -31.51 -11.95 -35.30
C LEU A 278 -30.06 -12.46 -35.24
N MET A 279 -29.53 -12.65 -34.03
CA MET A 279 -28.16 -13.12 -33.75
C MET A 279 -27.88 -14.53 -34.23
N SER A 280 -28.89 -15.40 -34.36
CA SER A 280 -28.68 -16.76 -34.86
C SER A 280 -28.06 -16.79 -36.26
N THR A 281 -28.36 -15.79 -37.10
CA THR A 281 -27.78 -15.68 -38.45
C THR A 281 -26.31 -15.27 -38.45
N GLN A 282 -25.86 -14.59 -37.39
CA GLN A 282 -24.51 -14.06 -37.25
C GLN A 282 -23.63 -14.90 -36.31
N ARG A 283 -24.19 -15.90 -35.62
CA ARG A 283 -23.48 -16.73 -34.63
C ARG A 283 -22.19 -17.33 -35.19
N GLU A 284 -22.25 -17.97 -36.36
CA GLU A 284 -21.07 -18.59 -36.97
C GLU A 284 -19.98 -17.56 -37.31
N PHE A 285 -20.38 -16.35 -37.73
CA PHE A 285 -19.45 -15.27 -38.03
C PHE A 285 -18.79 -14.74 -36.74
N ASN A 286 -19.59 -14.49 -35.70
CA ASN A 286 -19.08 -14.03 -34.41
C ASN A 286 -18.13 -15.06 -33.76
N GLU A 287 -18.47 -16.36 -33.83
CA GLU A 287 -17.58 -17.44 -33.38
C GLU A 287 -16.25 -17.44 -34.14
N TYR A 288 -16.30 -17.29 -35.47
CA TYR A 288 -15.10 -17.21 -36.31
C TYR A 288 -14.20 -16.03 -35.93
N ILE A 289 -14.79 -14.85 -35.69
CA ILE A 289 -14.04 -13.67 -35.25
C ILE A 289 -13.42 -13.88 -33.86
N ASN A 290 -14.16 -14.49 -32.93
CA ASN A 290 -13.63 -14.80 -31.60
C ASN A 290 -12.44 -15.78 -31.67
N GLU A 291 -12.51 -16.81 -32.52
CA GLU A 291 -11.40 -17.74 -32.77
C GLU A 291 -10.17 -16.99 -33.32
N LYS A 292 -10.39 -16.04 -34.24
CA LYS A 292 -9.33 -15.20 -34.81
C LYS A 292 -8.65 -14.34 -33.75
N VAL A 293 -9.42 -13.65 -32.90
CA VAL A 293 -8.90 -12.85 -31.78
C VAL A 293 -8.08 -13.72 -30.81
N GLN A 294 -8.55 -14.92 -30.48
CA GLN A 294 -7.81 -15.87 -29.65
C GLN A 294 -6.50 -16.34 -30.31
N SER A 295 -6.52 -16.56 -31.62
CA SER A 295 -5.32 -16.98 -32.36
C SER A 295 -4.23 -15.90 -32.36
N ILE A 296 -4.60 -14.63 -32.46
CA ILE A 296 -3.68 -13.50 -32.30
C ILE A 296 -3.08 -13.54 -30.89
N SER A 297 -3.91 -13.69 -29.86
CA SER A 297 -3.43 -13.76 -28.47
C SER A 297 -2.39 -14.88 -28.24
N GLN A 298 -2.52 -16.01 -28.94
CA GLN A 298 -1.54 -17.11 -28.89
C GLN A 298 -0.21 -16.77 -29.60
N LEU A 299 -0.24 -15.97 -30.67
CA LEU A 299 0.97 -15.49 -31.34
C LEU A 299 1.82 -14.58 -30.42
N PHE A 300 1.18 -13.94 -29.45
CA PHE A 300 1.78 -12.91 -28.60
C PHE A 300 2.05 -13.33 -27.14
N GLY A 301 1.74 -14.57 -26.78
CA GLY A 301 1.79 -15.01 -25.39
C GLY A 301 0.69 -14.38 -24.54
N THR A 302 0.31 -15.06 -23.47
CA THR A 302 -0.72 -14.56 -22.55
C THR A 302 -0.16 -13.44 -21.67
N ARG A 303 -0.90 -12.35 -21.51
CA ARG A 303 -0.61 -11.31 -20.50
C ARG A 303 -0.45 -11.98 -19.12
N VAL A 304 0.61 -11.61 -18.40
CA VAL A 304 0.94 -12.22 -17.10
C VAL A 304 0.66 -11.19 -16.01
N MET A 305 -0.03 -11.61 -14.95
CA MET A 305 -0.19 -10.80 -13.75
C MET A 305 1.15 -10.70 -13.01
N ARG A 306 1.61 -9.46 -12.75
CA ARG A 306 2.80 -9.20 -11.93
C ARG A 306 2.50 -8.15 -10.86
N THR A 307 3.25 -8.22 -9.77
CA THR A 307 3.34 -7.16 -8.79
C THR A 307 4.26 -6.08 -9.33
N GLU A 308 3.76 -4.87 -9.60
CA GLU A 308 4.61 -3.78 -10.12
C GLU A 308 5.16 -2.87 -9.04
N THR A 309 4.43 -2.60 -7.96
CA THR A 309 4.97 -1.83 -6.83
C THR A 309 5.74 -2.71 -5.87
N LEU A 310 6.95 -3.10 -6.26
CA LEU A 310 7.99 -3.45 -5.30
C LEU A 310 8.53 -2.15 -4.70
N ASN A 311 7.75 -1.50 -3.83
CA ASN A 311 8.23 -0.32 -3.12
C ASN A 311 9.10 -0.81 -1.95
N THR A 312 10.42 -0.67 -2.07
CA THR A 312 11.35 -0.95 -0.96
C THR A 312 11.39 0.28 -0.06
N ASP A 313 10.34 0.56 0.69
CA ASP A 313 10.53 1.37 1.89
C ASP A 313 11.30 0.53 2.92
N VAL A 314 12.16 1.16 3.72
CA VAL A 314 13.15 0.48 4.59
C VAL A 314 12.52 -0.53 5.56
N ASN A 315 11.20 -0.44 5.76
CA ASN A 315 10.41 -1.25 6.67
C ASN A 315 9.24 -2.02 6.00
N ASN A 316 9.10 -2.01 4.66
CA ASN A 316 8.01 -2.68 3.91
C ASN A 316 6.58 -2.30 4.37
N TYR A 317 6.32 -1.05 4.76
CA TYR A 317 4.98 -0.62 5.19
C TYR A 317 4.01 -0.45 4.03
N ILE A 318 4.51 -0.21 2.82
CA ILE A 318 3.66 0.01 1.64
C ILE A 318 3.29 -1.31 0.97
N ARG A 319 1.99 -1.56 0.82
CA ARG A 319 1.48 -2.80 0.22
C ARG A 319 1.68 -2.81 -1.30
N PRO A 320 1.96 -3.99 -1.87
CA PRO A 320 2.10 -4.15 -3.32
C PRO A 320 0.75 -4.04 -4.04
N TYR A 321 0.77 -3.46 -5.24
CA TYR A 321 -0.35 -3.46 -6.16
C TYR A 321 -0.13 -4.46 -7.30
N LYS A 322 -1.17 -5.25 -7.62
CA LYS A 322 -1.14 -6.24 -8.70
C LYS A 322 -1.68 -5.63 -9.98
N LYS A 323 -0.95 -5.76 -11.07
CA LYS A 323 -1.43 -5.36 -12.40
C LYS A 323 -1.06 -6.36 -13.48
N THR A 324 -1.80 -6.26 -14.57
CA THR A 324 -1.56 -7.05 -15.77
C THR A 324 -0.43 -6.39 -16.55
N ILE A 325 0.63 -7.13 -16.87
CA ILE A 325 1.66 -6.65 -17.79
C ILE A 325 1.61 -7.40 -19.11
N THR A 326 1.92 -6.69 -20.20
CA THR A 326 2.22 -7.33 -21.49
C THR A 326 3.39 -8.31 -21.30
N PRO A 327 3.32 -9.53 -21.87
CA PRO A 327 4.42 -10.48 -21.78
C PRO A 327 5.69 -9.96 -22.48
N PHE A 328 5.55 -8.92 -23.32
CA PHE A 328 6.64 -8.24 -24.01
C PHE A 328 7.18 -7.04 -23.23
N THR A 329 7.45 -7.23 -21.93
CA THR A 329 8.09 -6.20 -21.13
C THR A 329 9.58 -6.48 -21.01
N ALA A 330 10.41 -5.55 -21.50
CA ALA A 330 11.85 -5.56 -21.29
C ALA A 330 12.22 -4.60 -20.15
N GLU A 331 12.81 -5.13 -19.08
CA GLU A 331 13.44 -4.34 -18.03
C GLU A 331 14.84 -3.93 -18.48
N VAL A 332 15.10 -2.62 -18.51
CA VAL A 332 16.32 -2.05 -19.09
C VAL A 332 16.97 -1.02 -18.17
N SER A 333 18.27 -0.76 -18.36
CA SER A 333 18.97 0.31 -17.65
C SER A 333 18.50 1.70 -18.08
N ALA A 334 18.76 2.74 -17.27
CA ALA A 334 18.41 4.12 -17.61
C ALA A 334 18.97 4.58 -18.99
N THR A 335 20.20 4.19 -19.30
CA THR A 335 20.87 4.53 -20.56
C THR A 335 20.24 3.82 -21.75
N VAL A 336 19.89 2.53 -21.58
CA VAL A 336 19.17 1.75 -22.60
C VAL A 336 17.76 2.29 -22.78
N PHE A 337 17.07 2.67 -21.70
CA PHE A 337 15.74 3.28 -21.73
C PHE A 337 15.71 4.54 -22.60
N ALA A 338 16.59 5.51 -22.31
CA ALA A 338 16.66 6.76 -23.06
C ALA A 338 17.04 6.52 -24.54
N SER A 339 17.88 5.52 -24.82
CA SER A 339 18.25 5.16 -26.20
C SER A 339 17.10 4.47 -26.95
N ALA A 340 16.36 3.60 -26.27
CA ALA A 340 15.21 2.90 -26.79
C ALA A 340 14.03 3.85 -27.05
N GLU A 341 13.85 4.88 -26.22
CA GLU A 341 12.82 5.92 -26.43
C GLU A 341 13.03 6.67 -27.76
N ASN A 342 14.29 6.85 -28.18
CA ASN A 342 14.63 7.51 -29.44
C ASN A 342 14.76 6.56 -30.65
N ASN A 343 15.01 5.26 -30.42
CA ASN A 343 15.24 4.24 -31.46
C ASN A 343 14.47 2.96 -31.15
N SER A 344 13.15 3.08 -30.97
CA SER A 344 12.28 2.05 -30.39
C SER A 344 12.40 0.70 -31.09
N LEU A 345 12.27 0.65 -32.42
CA LEU A 345 12.28 -0.61 -33.18
C LEU A 345 13.63 -1.34 -33.16
N GLU A 346 14.76 -0.62 -33.23
CA GLU A 346 16.08 -1.28 -33.15
C GLU A 346 16.27 -1.92 -31.77
N TYR A 347 15.76 -1.30 -30.71
CA TYR A 347 15.76 -1.89 -29.38
C TYR A 347 14.72 -3.00 -29.20
N VAL A 348 13.59 -2.97 -29.94
CA VAL A 348 12.66 -4.12 -30.01
C VAL A 348 13.39 -5.33 -30.61
N VAL A 349 14.10 -5.16 -31.72
CA VAL A 349 14.89 -6.24 -32.33
C VAL A 349 15.94 -6.76 -31.35
N LYS A 350 16.69 -5.85 -30.70
CA LYS A 350 17.76 -6.23 -29.77
C LYS A 350 17.26 -7.05 -28.57
N ASN A 351 16.09 -6.72 -28.02
CA ASN A 351 15.58 -7.34 -26.79
C ASN A 351 14.68 -8.56 -27.05
N PHE A 352 13.89 -8.53 -28.13
CA PHE A 352 12.85 -9.54 -28.38
C PHE A 352 13.18 -10.45 -29.58
N TYR A 353 14.16 -10.09 -30.41
CA TYR A 353 14.62 -10.86 -31.56
C TYR A 353 16.14 -11.14 -31.49
N PRO A 354 16.65 -11.77 -30.41
CA PRO A 354 18.09 -11.92 -30.21
C PRO A 354 18.77 -12.89 -31.18
N ASN A 355 18.02 -13.83 -31.76
CA ASN A 355 18.56 -14.90 -32.58
C ASN A 355 18.28 -14.71 -34.08
N LYS A 356 19.30 -14.28 -34.83
CA LYS A 356 19.23 -14.07 -36.29
C LYS A 356 18.81 -15.31 -37.08
N THR A 357 19.09 -16.52 -36.60
CA THR A 357 18.69 -17.73 -37.33
C THR A 357 17.18 -17.95 -37.34
N MET A 358 16.45 -17.33 -36.40
CA MET A 358 14.99 -17.40 -36.29
C MET A 358 14.25 -16.32 -37.08
N TYR A 359 14.97 -15.35 -37.66
CA TYR A 359 14.35 -14.22 -38.36
C TYR A 359 13.38 -14.64 -39.47
N PRO A 360 13.67 -15.64 -40.33
CA PRO A 360 12.71 -16.07 -41.34
C PRO A 360 11.37 -16.54 -40.75
N GLU A 361 11.39 -17.34 -39.69
CA GLU A 361 10.18 -17.82 -39.02
C GLU A 361 9.43 -16.66 -38.33
N GLN A 362 10.17 -15.75 -37.71
CA GLN A 362 9.61 -14.57 -37.04
C GLN A 362 8.98 -13.59 -38.02
N ILE A 363 9.61 -13.34 -39.17
CA ILE A 363 9.06 -12.52 -40.26
C ILE A 363 7.75 -13.13 -40.78
N GLN A 364 7.70 -14.44 -40.97
CA GLN A 364 6.46 -15.12 -41.39
C GLN A 364 5.33 -14.98 -40.36
N LYS A 365 5.65 -15.05 -39.06
CA LYS A 365 4.67 -14.79 -37.99
C LYS A 365 4.18 -13.33 -38.02
N LEU A 366 5.05 -12.37 -38.32
CA LEU A 366 4.68 -10.96 -38.45
C LEU A 366 3.82 -10.69 -39.70
N TYR A 367 4.08 -11.35 -40.83
CA TYR A 367 3.18 -11.25 -42.00
C TYR A 367 1.80 -11.81 -41.70
N ARG A 368 1.74 -12.98 -41.06
CA ARG A 368 0.47 -13.56 -40.60
C ARG A 368 -0.24 -12.61 -39.63
N LEU A 369 0.49 -11.96 -38.74
CA LEU A 369 -0.09 -10.95 -37.85
C LEU A 369 -0.77 -9.82 -38.62
N VAL A 370 -0.10 -9.26 -39.62
CA VAL A 370 -0.68 -8.20 -40.47
C VAL A 370 -1.97 -8.69 -41.14
N GLU A 371 -1.98 -9.90 -41.68
CA GLU A 371 -3.17 -10.53 -42.29
C GLU A 371 -4.34 -10.64 -41.30
N GLU A 372 -4.07 -11.15 -40.10
CA GLU A 372 -5.09 -11.33 -39.07
C GLU A 372 -5.63 -9.97 -38.57
N LEU A 373 -4.77 -8.97 -38.40
CA LEU A 373 -5.18 -7.61 -37.99
C LEU A 373 -6.04 -6.93 -39.05
N GLU A 374 -5.69 -7.01 -40.33
CA GLU A 374 -6.51 -6.49 -41.42
C GLU A 374 -7.88 -7.18 -41.48
N THR A 375 -7.91 -8.51 -41.33
CA THR A 375 -9.15 -9.28 -41.30
C THR A 375 -10.05 -8.82 -40.15
N LEU A 376 -9.49 -8.60 -38.96
CA LEU A 376 -10.25 -8.08 -37.81
C LEU A 376 -10.70 -6.63 -38.01
N LYS A 377 -9.92 -5.78 -38.72
CA LYS A 377 -10.35 -4.42 -39.10
C LYS A 377 -11.59 -4.46 -40.01
N ASP A 378 -11.57 -5.31 -41.04
CA ASP A 378 -12.72 -5.50 -41.95
C ASP A 378 -13.94 -6.08 -41.19
N ALA A 379 -13.71 -7.08 -40.33
CA ALA A 379 -14.75 -7.67 -39.49
C ALA A 379 -15.37 -6.65 -38.51
N LYS A 380 -14.56 -5.77 -37.91
CA LYS A 380 -15.05 -4.69 -37.03
C LYS A 380 -16.04 -3.81 -37.78
N LYS A 381 -15.73 -3.42 -39.03
CA LYS A 381 -16.65 -2.62 -39.86
C LYS A 381 -17.98 -3.34 -40.13
N ILE A 382 -17.93 -4.64 -40.38
CA ILE A 382 -19.13 -5.48 -40.57
C ILE A 382 -19.97 -5.53 -39.29
N ILE A 383 -19.33 -5.77 -38.14
CA ILE A 383 -19.99 -5.79 -36.84
C ILE A 383 -20.67 -4.44 -36.55
N GLU A 384 -19.99 -3.32 -36.81
CA GLU A 384 -20.55 -1.98 -36.64
C GLU A 384 -21.77 -1.71 -37.55
N ASN A 385 -21.77 -2.24 -38.78
CA ASN A 385 -22.95 -2.17 -39.64
C ASN A 385 -24.14 -2.93 -39.04
N TYR A 386 -23.91 -4.14 -38.53
CA TYR A 386 -24.96 -4.91 -37.86
C TYR A 386 -25.42 -4.24 -36.56
N LYS A 387 -24.54 -3.65 -35.75
CA LYS A 387 -24.95 -2.89 -34.56
C LYS A 387 -25.91 -1.75 -34.92
N LYS A 388 -25.62 -1.00 -35.99
CA LYS A 388 -26.51 0.07 -36.49
C LYS A 388 -27.86 -0.46 -36.94
N GLU A 389 -27.88 -1.59 -37.63
CA GLU A 389 -29.13 -2.26 -38.01
C GLU A 389 -29.93 -2.69 -36.78
N TYR A 390 -29.25 -3.16 -35.73
CA TYR A 390 -29.88 -3.67 -34.52
C TYR A 390 -30.41 -2.56 -33.61
N GLN A 391 -29.85 -1.36 -33.72
CA GLN A 391 -30.20 -0.21 -32.91
C GLN A 391 -31.69 0.14 -32.97
N GLN A 392 -32.37 -0.14 -34.09
CA GLN A 392 -33.82 0.07 -34.22
C GLN A 392 -34.67 -0.90 -33.38
N TYR A 393 -34.10 -2.03 -32.95
CA TYR A 393 -34.75 -3.06 -32.14
C TYR A 393 -34.36 -2.97 -30.67
N LEU A 394 -33.33 -2.18 -30.35
CA LEU A 394 -32.97 -1.87 -28.97
C LEU A 394 -34.05 -0.92 -28.43
N GLY A 395 -34.79 -1.36 -27.40
CA GLY A 395 -35.73 -0.51 -26.67
C GLY A 395 -35.01 0.58 -25.87
N ASP A 396 -35.58 1.00 -24.74
CA ASP A 396 -34.95 2.00 -23.85
C ASP A 396 -33.74 1.39 -23.11
N VAL A 397 -32.57 1.40 -23.76
CA VAL A 397 -31.30 1.11 -23.09
C VAL A 397 -30.86 2.34 -22.30
N PRO A 398 -30.55 2.20 -21.00
CA PRO A 398 -30.09 3.33 -20.21
C PRO A 398 -28.80 3.96 -20.77
N GLU A 399 -28.78 5.30 -20.85
CA GLU A 399 -27.65 6.05 -21.41
C GLU A 399 -26.30 5.71 -20.74
N PHE A 400 -26.32 5.44 -19.43
CA PHE A 400 -25.10 5.09 -18.69
C PHE A 400 -24.50 3.75 -19.14
N VAL A 401 -25.29 2.83 -19.70
CA VAL A 401 -24.81 1.55 -20.22
C VAL A 401 -24.07 1.79 -21.53
N MET A 402 -24.68 2.51 -22.46
CA MET A 402 -24.03 2.84 -23.73
C MET A 402 -22.79 3.73 -23.53
N LYS A 403 -22.83 4.67 -22.59
CA LYS A 403 -21.68 5.55 -22.34
C LYS A 403 -20.48 4.83 -21.74
N ASN A 404 -20.70 3.86 -20.84
CA ASN A 404 -19.63 3.25 -20.04
C ASN A 404 -19.29 1.82 -20.46
N ASP A 405 -20.17 1.12 -21.20
CA ASP A 405 -20.00 -0.30 -21.56
C ASP A 405 -20.62 -0.69 -22.91
N GLU A 406 -20.61 0.19 -23.92
CA GLU A 406 -21.17 -0.14 -25.24
C GLU A 406 -20.63 -1.46 -25.80
N ALA A 407 -19.32 -1.67 -25.73
CA ALA A 407 -18.68 -2.89 -26.20
C ALA A 407 -19.15 -4.14 -25.43
N GLY A 408 -19.23 -4.05 -24.09
CA GLY A 408 -19.72 -5.12 -23.24
C GLY A 408 -21.20 -5.42 -23.48
N PHE A 409 -22.03 -4.39 -23.66
CA PHE A 409 -23.44 -4.51 -23.96
C PHE A 409 -23.68 -5.34 -25.23
N TYR A 410 -23.06 -4.97 -26.35
CA TYR A 410 -23.19 -5.71 -27.61
C TYR A 410 -22.56 -7.11 -27.51
N SER A 411 -21.45 -7.27 -26.79
CA SER A 411 -20.86 -8.59 -26.55
C SER A 411 -21.83 -9.53 -25.85
N ARG A 412 -22.60 -9.04 -24.87
CA ARG A 412 -23.62 -9.81 -24.16
C ARG A 412 -24.87 -10.12 -24.99
N LEU A 413 -25.12 -9.34 -26.04
CA LEU A 413 -26.11 -9.67 -27.07
C LEU A 413 -25.63 -10.75 -28.04
N GLY A 414 -24.32 -11.07 -28.03
CA GLY A 414 -23.74 -12.14 -28.86
C GLY A 414 -22.87 -11.66 -30.01
N PHE A 415 -22.63 -10.35 -30.14
CA PHE A 415 -21.66 -9.82 -31.08
C PHE A 415 -20.23 -10.19 -30.66
N ALA A 416 -19.37 -10.50 -31.63
CA ALA A 416 -17.95 -10.64 -31.34
C ALA A 416 -17.39 -9.29 -30.85
N ASN A 417 -16.60 -9.33 -29.78
CA ASN A 417 -15.93 -8.16 -29.25
C ASN A 417 -14.50 -8.12 -29.76
N ILE A 418 -14.25 -7.26 -30.75
CA ILE A 418 -12.90 -6.95 -31.22
C ILE A 418 -12.42 -5.74 -30.42
N ASP A 419 -11.86 -6.01 -29.24
CA ASP A 419 -11.27 -4.99 -28.40
C ASP A 419 -10.13 -4.28 -29.15
N GLU A 420 -10.02 -2.97 -28.99
CA GLU A 420 -8.91 -2.20 -29.54
C GLU A 420 -7.58 -2.70 -28.99
N SER A 421 -7.55 -3.18 -27.74
CA SER A 421 -6.37 -3.82 -27.15
C SER A 421 -6.00 -5.18 -27.79
N ALA A 422 -6.94 -5.85 -28.44
CA ALA A 422 -6.68 -7.05 -29.24
C ALA A 422 -6.08 -6.72 -30.61
N LEU A 423 -6.26 -5.48 -31.08
CA LEU A 423 -5.68 -4.95 -32.31
C LEU A 423 -4.33 -4.26 -32.08
N THR A 424 -4.00 -3.92 -30.83
CA THR A 424 -2.77 -3.21 -30.45
C THR A 424 -1.87 -4.10 -29.62
N VAL A 425 -1.15 -5.01 -30.30
CA VAL A 425 0.00 -5.68 -29.68
C VAL A 425 1.03 -4.61 -29.33
N GLU A 426 1.61 -4.62 -28.13
CA GLU A 426 2.62 -3.63 -27.75
C GLU A 426 3.83 -4.26 -27.03
N TYR A 427 5.01 -3.71 -27.34
CA TYR A 427 6.24 -3.99 -26.60
C TYR A 427 6.46 -2.88 -25.57
N LYS A 428 6.70 -3.25 -24.32
CA LYS A 428 6.93 -2.31 -23.22
C LYS A 428 8.39 -2.30 -22.83
N PHE A 429 8.95 -1.11 -22.70
CA PHE A 429 10.24 -0.90 -22.04
C PHE A 429 9.99 -0.31 -20.67
N SER A 430 10.59 -0.91 -19.64
CA SER A 430 10.47 -0.46 -18.26
C SER A 430 11.85 -0.22 -17.65
N TYR A 431 12.00 0.87 -16.92
CA TYR A 431 13.19 1.19 -16.13
C TYR A 431 12.77 1.50 -14.70
N THR A 432 13.41 0.81 -13.76
CA THR A 432 13.33 1.11 -12.32
C THR A 432 14.74 1.42 -11.81
N SER A 433 14.92 2.55 -11.12
CA SER A 433 16.20 2.89 -10.52
C SER A 433 16.59 1.92 -9.42
N SER A 434 17.90 1.81 -9.12
CA SER A 434 18.43 0.88 -8.11
C SER A 434 17.86 1.08 -6.71
N GLY A 435 17.35 2.28 -6.39
CA GLY A 435 16.67 2.60 -5.14
C GLY A 435 15.15 2.50 -5.20
N GLY A 436 14.54 2.06 -6.31
CA GLY A 436 13.10 1.98 -6.50
C GLY A 436 12.38 3.34 -6.60
N MET A 437 13.11 4.46 -6.54
CA MET A 437 12.56 5.81 -6.42
C MET A 437 12.13 6.44 -7.76
N ALA A 438 12.51 5.85 -8.87
CA ALA A 438 12.16 6.35 -10.20
C ALA A 438 11.79 5.18 -11.10
N GLN A 439 10.55 5.18 -11.56
CA GLN A 439 10.02 4.24 -12.53
C GLN A 439 9.65 5.00 -13.80
N ARG A 440 10.07 4.50 -14.96
CA ARG A 440 9.68 5.02 -16.27
C ARG A 440 9.28 3.85 -17.15
N SER A 441 8.24 4.03 -17.96
CA SER A 441 7.90 3.08 -19.01
C SER A 441 7.38 3.79 -20.25
N PHE A 442 7.66 3.22 -21.42
CA PHE A 442 6.97 3.57 -22.67
C PHE A 442 6.62 2.30 -23.42
N THR A 443 5.61 2.37 -24.28
CA THR A 443 5.18 1.26 -25.12
C THR A 443 5.40 1.58 -26.60
N VAL A 444 5.66 0.53 -27.37
CA VAL A 444 5.80 0.58 -28.82
C VAL A 444 4.61 -0.20 -29.39
N PRO A 445 3.56 0.48 -29.86
CA PRO A 445 2.40 -0.18 -30.43
C PRO A 445 2.78 -0.80 -31.77
N MET A 446 2.48 -2.09 -31.94
CA MET A 446 2.66 -2.84 -33.18
C MET A 446 1.47 -2.61 -34.10
N THR A 447 1.33 -1.36 -34.56
CA THR A 447 0.43 -1.02 -35.66
C THR A 447 0.88 -1.72 -36.94
N GLU A 448 0.01 -1.76 -37.96
CA GLU A 448 0.34 -2.32 -39.27
C GLU A 448 1.63 -1.71 -39.84
N GLU A 449 1.76 -0.38 -39.76
CA GLU A 449 2.92 0.37 -40.21
C GLU A 449 4.17 -0.01 -39.42
N THR A 450 4.05 -0.11 -38.09
CA THR A 450 5.15 -0.49 -37.19
C THR A 450 5.62 -1.93 -37.43
N ILE A 451 4.69 -2.85 -37.67
CA ILE A 451 5.01 -4.25 -37.99
C ILE A 451 5.74 -4.33 -39.33
N ILE A 452 5.28 -3.59 -40.35
CA ILE A 452 5.94 -3.52 -41.66
C ILE A 452 7.36 -2.97 -41.52
N GLU A 453 7.58 -1.93 -40.70
CA GLU A 453 8.91 -1.38 -40.45
C GLU A 453 9.81 -2.39 -39.70
N LEU A 454 9.28 -3.07 -38.68
CA LEU A 454 9.99 -4.12 -37.97
C LEU A 454 10.42 -5.26 -38.91
N ILE A 455 9.53 -5.69 -39.82
CA ILE A 455 9.84 -6.68 -40.84
C ILE A 455 11.01 -6.21 -41.71
N LYS A 456 10.97 -4.97 -42.23
CA LYS A 456 12.06 -4.40 -43.04
C LYS A 456 13.41 -4.42 -42.30
N ILE A 457 13.42 -4.10 -41.00
CA ILE A 457 14.64 -4.13 -40.19
C ILE A 457 15.16 -5.57 -40.07
N LEU A 458 14.30 -6.55 -39.79
CA LEU A 458 14.69 -7.96 -39.71
C LEU A 458 15.19 -8.49 -41.06
N GLU A 459 14.50 -8.15 -42.15
CA GLU A 459 14.86 -8.49 -43.53
C GLU A 459 16.22 -7.93 -43.93
N SER A 460 16.54 -6.68 -43.55
CA SER A 460 17.84 -6.06 -43.83
C SER A 460 19.02 -6.81 -43.19
N LYS A 461 18.73 -7.61 -42.15
CA LYS A 461 19.69 -8.43 -41.42
C LYS A 461 19.73 -9.90 -41.92
N LEU A 462 18.95 -10.25 -42.96
CA LEU A 462 18.95 -11.57 -43.60
C LEU A 462 20.06 -11.71 -44.68
N THR A 463 20.34 -12.95 -45.07
CA THR A 463 21.15 -13.23 -46.29
C THR A 463 20.34 -12.92 -47.55
N ALA A 464 21.00 -12.57 -48.67
CA ALA A 464 20.32 -12.26 -49.93
C ALA A 464 19.35 -13.36 -50.41
N LYS A 465 19.71 -14.65 -50.21
CA LYS A 465 18.86 -15.79 -50.54
C LYS A 465 17.61 -15.87 -49.65
N ALA A 466 17.76 -15.61 -48.35
CA ALA A 466 16.64 -15.59 -47.42
C ALA A 466 15.74 -14.38 -47.68
N PHE A 467 16.33 -13.20 -47.92
CA PHE A 467 15.61 -11.97 -48.29
C PHE A 467 14.75 -12.16 -49.54
N ALA A 468 15.33 -12.69 -50.63
CA ALA A 468 14.58 -12.96 -51.87
C ALA A 468 13.50 -14.05 -51.72
N LYS A 469 13.59 -14.91 -50.70
CA LYS A 469 12.53 -15.87 -50.37
C LYS A 469 11.39 -15.19 -49.61
N GLU A 470 11.70 -14.38 -48.60
CA GLU A 470 10.66 -13.68 -47.81
C GLU A 470 9.94 -12.60 -48.63
N GLN A 471 10.65 -11.85 -49.48
CA GLN A 471 10.02 -10.89 -50.39
C GLN A 471 9.02 -11.53 -51.36
N ARG A 472 9.21 -12.79 -51.74
CA ARG A 472 8.24 -13.53 -52.57
C ARG A 472 7.01 -14.00 -51.79
N ASN A 473 7.02 -13.89 -50.47
CA ASN A 473 5.91 -14.25 -49.59
C ASN A 473 5.17 -13.02 -49.04
N LEU A 474 5.71 -11.80 -49.24
CA LEU A 474 5.12 -10.55 -48.76
C LEU A 474 3.75 -10.29 -49.39
N MET A 475 2.72 -10.17 -48.54
CA MET A 475 1.39 -9.75 -48.93
C MET A 475 1.14 -8.30 -48.50
N THR A 476 1.08 -7.39 -49.47
CA THR A 476 0.85 -5.95 -49.23
C THR A 476 -0.63 -5.60 -49.32
N THR A 477 -1.07 -4.56 -48.61
CA THR A 477 -2.44 -4.01 -48.67
C THR A 477 -2.85 -3.71 -50.11
N LYS A 478 -1.96 -3.08 -50.89
CA LYS A 478 -2.18 -2.78 -52.32
C LYS A 478 -2.38 -4.05 -53.15
N LEU A 479 -1.60 -5.11 -52.90
CA LEU A 479 -1.79 -6.39 -53.57
C LEU A 479 -3.13 -7.00 -53.19
N ARG A 480 -3.52 -6.98 -51.91
CA ARG A 480 -4.82 -7.50 -51.46
C ARG A 480 -5.99 -6.79 -52.12
N GLU A 481 -5.97 -5.46 -52.15
CA GLU A 481 -7.00 -4.67 -52.83
C GLU A 481 -7.05 -4.97 -54.34
N HIS A 482 -5.88 -5.13 -54.97
CA HIS A 482 -5.80 -5.51 -56.37
C HIS A 482 -6.42 -6.89 -56.64
N ILE A 483 -6.12 -7.90 -55.83
CA ILE A 483 -6.71 -9.25 -55.96
C ILE A 483 -8.22 -9.22 -55.70
N LYS A 484 -8.69 -8.52 -54.65
CA LYS A 484 -10.13 -8.33 -54.39
C LYS A 484 -10.82 -7.68 -55.58
N ALA A 485 -10.22 -6.66 -56.19
CA ALA A 485 -10.76 -5.98 -57.36
C ALA A 485 -10.76 -6.85 -58.62
N ARG A 486 -9.67 -7.60 -58.87
CA ARG A 486 -9.54 -8.56 -59.98
C ARG A 486 -10.66 -9.60 -59.93
N ASP A 487 -10.95 -10.11 -58.73
CA ASP A 487 -11.98 -11.11 -58.50
C ASP A 487 -13.39 -10.49 -58.35
N ASN A 488 -13.56 -9.21 -58.70
CA ASN A 488 -14.82 -8.45 -58.58
C ASN A 488 -15.47 -8.56 -57.20
N PHE A 489 -14.66 -8.57 -56.13
CA PHE A 489 -15.09 -8.73 -54.75
C PHE A 489 -16.05 -9.93 -54.58
N THR A 490 -15.70 -11.05 -55.23
CA THR A 490 -16.48 -12.28 -55.28
C THR A 490 -15.61 -13.46 -54.84
N CYS A 491 -16.16 -14.37 -54.05
CA CYS A 491 -15.48 -15.57 -53.63
C CYS A 491 -15.26 -16.52 -54.82
N CYS A 492 -14.01 -16.90 -55.08
CA CYS A 492 -13.63 -17.79 -56.18
C CYS A 492 -14.14 -19.24 -56.01
N ILE A 493 -14.55 -19.65 -54.80
CA ILE A 493 -15.07 -21.00 -54.53
C ILE A 493 -16.60 -21.05 -54.64
N CYS A 494 -17.32 -20.19 -53.92
CA CYS A 494 -18.79 -20.27 -53.85
C CYS A 494 -19.53 -19.25 -54.71
N GLY A 495 -18.84 -18.26 -55.28
CA GLY A 495 -19.47 -17.21 -56.12
C GLY A 495 -20.33 -16.19 -55.35
N ASN A 496 -20.25 -16.18 -54.02
CA ASN A 496 -20.88 -15.13 -53.20
C ASN A 496 -20.05 -13.83 -53.28
N SER A 497 -20.71 -12.67 -53.26
CA SER A 497 -20.06 -11.37 -53.45
C SER A 497 -20.63 -10.30 -52.54
N ILE A 498 -19.88 -9.23 -52.33
CA ILE A 498 -20.35 -8.08 -51.53
C ILE A 498 -21.58 -7.38 -52.13
N GLN A 499 -21.89 -7.62 -53.42
CA GLN A 499 -23.10 -7.09 -54.05
C GLN A 499 -24.35 -7.90 -53.64
N LYS A 500 -24.19 -9.22 -53.44
CA LYS A 500 -25.27 -10.11 -52.99
C LYS A 500 -25.43 -10.07 -51.47
N GLU A 501 -24.32 -9.96 -50.75
CA GLU A 501 -24.27 -9.90 -49.29
C GLU A 501 -23.33 -8.75 -48.87
N PRO A 502 -23.87 -7.55 -48.63
CA PRO A 502 -23.07 -6.35 -48.32
C PRO A 502 -22.12 -6.48 -47.13
N ASN A 503 -22.45 -7.33 -46.17
CA ASN A 503 -21.69 -7.59 -44.95
C ASN A 503 -20.83 -8.88 -45.05
N LEU A 504 -20.50 -9.33 -46.26
CA LEU A 504 -19.66 -10.51 -46.49
C LEU A 504 -18.18 -10.18 -46.23
N LEU A 505 -17.57 -10.86 -45.25
CA LEU A 505 -16.12 -10.81 -45.04
C LEU A 505 -15.39 -11.60 -46.14
N LEU A 506 -14.53 -10.91 -46.89
CA LEU A 506 -13.66 -11.46 -47.93
C LEU A 506 -12.19 -11.36 -47.52
N GLU A 507 -11.48 -12.46 -47.69
CA GLU A 507 -10.08 -12.63 -47.35
C GLU A 507 -9.30 -13.06 -48.60
N ILE A 508 -8.01 -12.72 -48.64
CA ILE A 508 -7.11 -13.21 -49.68
C ILE A 508 -6.44 -14.48 -49.17
N ASP A 509 -6.53 -15.55 -49.96
CA ASP A 509 -5.97 -16.85 -49.66
C ASP A 509 -5.01 -17.30 -50.76
N HIS A 510 -4.00 -18.08 -50.38
CA HIS A 510 -3.10 -18.72 -51.32
C HIS A 510 -3.68 -20.04 -51.83
N ILE A 511 -3.82 -20.19 -53.14
CA ILE A 511 -4.25 -21.44 -53.79
C ILE A 511 -3.35 -22.59 -53.35
N ILE A 512 -2.03 -22.40 -53.46
CA ILE A 512 -1.01 -23.23 -52.84
C ILE A 512 -0.57 -22.53 -51.54
N PRO A 513 -0.87 -23.09 -50.35
CA PRO A 513 -0.50 -22.47 -49.07
C PRO A 513 1.01 -22.23 -48.93
N VAL A 514 1.37 -21.14 -48.24
CA VAL A 514 2.78 -20.79 -47.93
C VAL A 514 3.47 -21.93 -47.18
N SER A 515 2.77 -22.61 -46.26
CA SER A 515 3.29 -23.78 -45.53
C SER A 515 3.66 -24.97 -46.43
N LYS A 516 3.18 -24.99 -47.68
CA LYS A 516 3.48 -25.99 -48.71
C LYS A 516 4.40 -25.45 -49.81
N GLY A 517 5.00 -24.27 -49.60
CA GLY A 517 5.94 -23.65 -50.53
C GLY A 517 5.33 -22.74 -51.60
N GLY A 518 4.04 -22.40 -51.49
CA GLY A 518 3.42 -21.41 -52.37
C GLY A 518 4.01 -20.01 -52.19
N CYS A 519 4.14 -19.28 -53.30
CA CYS A 519 4.61 -17.88 -53.29
C CYS A 519 3.42 -16.92 -53.31
N THR A 520 3.60 -15.71 -52.79
CA THR A 520 2.64 -14.60 -52.87
C THR A 520 2.77 -13.92 -54.23
N THR A 521 2.20 -14.53 -55.26
CA THR A 521 2.10 -13.97 -56.62
C THR A 521 0.63 -13.91 -57.03
N GLU A 522 0.28 -12.99 -57.92
CA GLU A 522 -1.13 -12.78 -58.31
C GLU A 522 -1.80 -14.08 -58.76
N GLU A 523 -1.10 -14.96 -59.47
CA GLU A 523 -1.61 -16.24 -59.97
C GLU A 523 -1.88 -17.27 -58.87
N ASN A 524 -1.18 -17.17 -57.73
CA ASN A 524 -1.35 -18.06 -56.59
C ASN A 524 -2.30 -17.49 -55.53
N LEU A 525 -2.89 -16.30 -55.76
CA LEU A 525 -3.82 -15.65 -54.85
C LEU A 525 -5.25 -15.69 -55.38
N GLN A 526 -6.19 -15.83 -54.46
CA GLN A 526 -7.62 -15.83 -54.74
C GLN A 526 -8.40 -15.14 -53.62
N THR A 527 -9.53 -14.52 -53.98
CA THR A 527 -10.47 -13.95 -53.02
C THR A 527 -11.43 -15.03 -52.52
N LEU A 528 -11.49 -15.27 -51.22
CA LEU A 528 -12.42 -16.22 -50.60
C LEU A 528 -13.30 -15.53 -49.55
N CYS A 529 -14.55 -15.97 -49.40
CA CYS A 529 -15.32 -15.59 -48.21
C CYS A 529 -14.81 -16.34 -46.98
N TRP A 530 -14.98 -15.75 -45.80
CA TRP A 530 -14.51 -16.31 -44.53
C TRP A 530 -14.93 -17.78 -44.30
N LYS A 531 -16.14 -18.18 -44.73
CA LYS A 531 -16.62 -19.58 -44.67
C LYS A 531 -15.79 -20.53 -45.54
N CYS A 532 -15.54 -20.13 -46.78
CA CYS A 532 -14.73 -20.91 -47.72
C CYS A 532 -13.27 -20.94 -47.29
N ASN A 533 -12.73 -19.81 -46.83
CA ASN A 533 -11.36 -19.74 -46.35
C ASN A 533 -11.14 -20.62 -45.11
N ARG A 534 -12.05 -20.55 -44.13
CA ARG A 534 -12.06 -21.43 -42.94
C ARG A 534 -12.09 -22.91 -43.33
N SER A 535 -12.92 -23.27 -44.31
CA SER A 535 -13.08 -24.65 -44.78
C SER A 535 -11.86 -25.18 -45.54
N LYS A 536 -11.24 -24.32 -46.36
CA LYS A 536 -10.00 -24.62 -47.10
C LYS A 536 -8.82 -24.78 -46.16
N SER A 537 -8.58 -23.81 -45.28
CA SER A 537 -7.42 -23.78 -44.38
C SER A 537 -6.12 -24.07 -45.17
N SER A 538 -5.28 -25.00 -44.72
CA SER A 538 -4.04 -25.40 -45.40
C SER A 538 -4.21 -26.49 -46.48
N LYS A 539 -5.45 -26.79 -46.90
CA LYS A 539 -5.72 -27.77 -47.96
C LYS A 539 -5.46 -27.17 -49.34
N ILE A 540 -4.97 -27.99 -50.26
CA ILE A 540 -4.96 -27.68 -51.69
C ILE A 540 -6.28 -28.23 -52.21
N ILE A 541 -7.14 -27.37 -52.71
CA ILE A 541 -8.41 -27.77 -53.32
C ILE A 541 -8.10 -27.95 -54.81
N SER A 542 -8.13 -29.21 -55.25
CA SER A 542 -7.88 -29.64 -56.63
C SER A 542 -9.05 -29.38 -57.54
#